data_AF-A0A7I7T9E6-F1
#
_entry.id   AF-A0A7I7T9E6-F1
#
_cell.length_a   1.000
_cell.length_b   1.000
_cell.length_c   1.000
_cell.angle_alpha   90.00
_cell.angle_beta   90.00
_cell.angle_gamma   90.00
#
_symmetry.space_group_name_H-M   'P 1'
#
loop_
_entity.id
_entity.type
_entity.pdbx_description
1 polymer ?
#
loop_
_entity_poly.entity_id
_entity_poly.type
_entity_poly.pdbx_seq_one_letter_code
_entity_poly.pdbx_strand_id
1 'polypeptide(L)'
;MLGAILAAAVGLASAPVAAAGDDDCSLLLPAADRLETVFNEVAPTGTPPWVAAQVRAPLSPLHNLSSPPGIDLRIRSNMVASQIDNGDPYRPATPERLASDLAKARDLLNAVRDYCAP
;
A
#
# COMPACT_ATOMS: atom_id res chain seq x y z
N MET A 1 -10.11 47.99 33.23
CA MET A 1 -11.09 47.52 32.24
C MET A 1 -10.29 46.84 31.14
N LEU A 2 -10.12 45.51 31.19
CA LEU A 2 -10.86 44.52 30.37
C LEU A 2 -10.91 44.95 28.88
N GLY A 3 -10.17 44.35 27.95
CA GLY A 3 -10.28 42.99 27.40
C GLY A 3 -10.23 43.14 25.85
N ALA A 4 -9.94 42.19 24.97
CA ALA A 4 -9.55 40.78 25.02
C ALA A 4 -8.84 40.50 23.68
N ILE A 5 -7.78 39.66 23.68
CA ILE A 5 -7.11 39.19 22.46
C ILE A 5 -7.91 37.98 21.97
N LEU A 6 -8.55 38.08 20.79
CA LEU A 6 -9.17 36.92 20.15
C LEU A 6 -8.07 36.03 19.54
N ALA A 7 -7.80 34.91 20.21
CA ALA A 7 -7.04 33.80 19.62
C ALA A 7 -8.00 32.98 18.74
N ALA A 8 -7.85 33.10 17.42
CA ALA A 8 -8.53 32.24 16.47
C ALA A 8 -7.85 30.86 16.48
N ALA A 9 -8.40 29.93 17.27
CA ALA A 9 -8.02 28.52 17.22
C ALA A 9 -8.58 27.92 15.92
N VAL A 10 -7.74 27.83 14.89
CA VAL A 10 -8.04 27.04 13.69
C VAL A 10 -7.98 25.57 14.10
N GLY A 11 -9.16 24.98 14.31
CA GLY A 11 -9.29 23.56 14.55
C GLY A 11 -8.81 22.80 13.32
N LEU A 12 -7.69 22.09 13.45
CA LEU A 12 -7.33 20.99 12.56
C LEU A 12 -8.39 19.91 12.76
N ALA A 13 -9.44 19.96 11.95
CA ALA A 13 -10.40 18.87 11.84
C ALA A 13 -9.64 17.66 11.28
N SER A 14 -9.22 16.75 12.17
CA SER A 14 -8.80 15.41 11.79
C SER A 14 -9.99 14.78 11.08
N ALA A 15 -9.89 14.63 9.75
CA ALA A 15 -10.86 13.88 8.98
C ALA A 15 -11.05 12.50 9.64
N PRO A 16 -12.30 12.00 9.74
CA PRO A 16 -12.52 10.67 10.29
C PRO A 16 -11.79 9.68 9.39
N VAL A 17 -10.71 9.11 9.91
CA VAL A 17 -10.14 7.91 9.33
C VAL A 17 -11.21 6.85 9.58
N ALA A 18 -11.89 6.41 8.52
CA ALA A 18 -12.76 5.26 8.62
C ALA A 18 -11.89 4.11 9.12
N ALA A 19 -12.04 3.77 10.41
CA ALA A 19 -11.52 2.53 10.93
C ALA A 19 -12.07 1.41 10.04
N ALA A 20 -11.24 0.42 9.74
CA ALA A 20 -11.70 -0.71 8.96
C ALA A 20 -12.95 -1.23 9.65
N GLY A 21 -14.03 -1.44 8.90
CA GLY A 21 -14.99 -2.43 9.40
C GLY A 21 -14.22 -3.74 9.53
N ASP A 22 -14.54 -4.55 10.54
CA ASP A 22 -13.95 -5.88 10.74
C ASP A 22 -13.92 -6.70 9.42
N ASP A 23 -14.89 -6.43 8.53
CA ASP A 23 -15.00 -6.97 7.17
C ASP A 23 -13.79 -6.67 6.26
N ASP A 24 -13.22 -5.45 6.26
CA ASP A 24 -12.09 -5.08 5.40
C ASP A 24 -10.82 -5.84 5.80
N CYS A 25 -10.57 -5.97 7.11
CA CYS A 25 -9.39 -6.65 7.64
C CYS A 25 -9.38 -8.15 7.33
N SER A 26 -10.56 -8.77 7.16
CA SER A 26 -10.70 -10.15 6.70
C SER A 26 -10.15 -10.38 5.28
N LEU A 27 -10.07 -9.32 4.47
CA LEU A 27 -9.50 -9.35 3.12
C LEU A 27 -8.07 -8.81 3.08
N LEU A 28 -7.76 -7.78 3.87
CA LEU A 28 -6.46 -7.12 3.89
C LEU A 28 -5.35 -8.01 4.45
N LEU A 29 -5.56 -8.63 5.60
CA LEU A 29 -4.51 -9.42 6.26
C LEU A 29 -4.06 -10.61 5.39
N PRO A 30 -4.96 -11.44 4.82
CA PRO A 30 -4.54 -12.53 3.94
C PRO A 30 -3.85 -12.05 2.66
N ALA A 31 -4.25 -10.91 2.11
CA ALA A 31 -3.59 -10.33 0.94
C ALA A 31 -2.19 -9.83 1.27
N ALA A 32 -2.02 -9.16 2.43
CA ALA A 32 -0.73 -8.68 2.91
C ALA A 32 0.26 -9.83 3.14
N ASP A 33 -0.16 -10.92 3.77
CA ASP A 33 0.73 -12.07 4.03
C ASP A 33 1.19 -12.77 2.74
N ARG A 34 0.28 -12.90 1.76
CA ARG A 34 0.64 -13.43 0.43
C ARG A 34 1.61 -12.50 -0.30
N LEU A 35 1.38 -11.19 -0.24
CA LEU A 35 2.28 -10.21 -0.85
C LEU A 35 3.65 -10.22 -0.18
N GLU A 36 3.72 -10.31 1.15
CA GLU A 36 4.99 -10.41 1.87
C GLU A 36 5.80 -11.62 1.41
N THR A 37 5.14 -12.78 1.28
CA THR A 37 5.76 -14.01 0.78
C THR A 37 6.37 -13.80 -0.61
N VAL A 38 5.60 -13.25 -1.56
CA VAL A 38 6.09 -13.00 -2.93
C VAL A 38 7.18 -11.91 -2.95
N PHE A 39 7.05 -10.86 -2.14
CA PHE A 39 8.05 -9.79 -2.05
C PHE A 39 9.40 -10.28 -1.55
N ASN A 40 9.45 -11.35 -0.76
CA ASN A 40 10.72 -11.97 -0.33
C ASN A 40 11.46 -12.67 -1.47
N GLU A 41 10.78 -12.99 -2.58
CA GLU A 41 11.38 -13.56 -3.79
C GLU A 41 11.88 -12.49 -4.78
N VAL A 42 11.51 -11.22 -4.55
CA VAL A 42 11.85 -10.11 -5.46
C VAL A 42 13.24 -9.57 -5.13
N ALA A 43 14.15 -9.71 -6.09
CA ALA A 43 15.43 -9.02 -6.14
C ALA A 43 15.38 -7.83 -7.11
N PRO A 44 16.00 -6.68 -6.79
CA PRO A 44 16.05 -5.52 -7.70
C PRO A 44 16.63 -5.85 -9.09
N THR A 45 17.48 -6.87 -9.16
CA THR A 45 18.05 -7.41 -10.39
C THR A 45 17.78 -8.91 -10.46
N GLY A 46 17.37 -9.42 -11.63
CA GLY A 46 17.25 -10.86 -11.86
C GLY A 46 15.93 -11.49 -11.38
N THR A 47 14.95 -10.71 -10.92
CA THR A 47 13.59 -11.23 -10.68
C THR A 47 12.99 -11.70 -12.01
N PRO A 48 12.51 -12.95 -12.11
CA PRO A 48 11.87 -13.42 -13.32
C PRO A 48 10.52 -12.74 -13.61
N PRO A 49 10.15 -12.46 -14.87
CA PRO A 49 8.92 -11.74 -15.20
C PRO A 49 7.62 -12.40 -14.71
N TRP A 50 7.58 -13.73 -14.60
CA TRP A 50 6.37 -14.44 -14.13
C TRP A 50 6.02 -14.14 -12.67
N VAL A 51 6.96 -13.64 -11.86
CA VAL A 51 6.72 -13.20 -10.48
C VAL A 51 5.72 -12.04 -10.45
N ALA A 52 5.66 -11.22 -11.50
CA ALA A 52 4.68 -10.14 -11.59
C ALA A 52 3.22 -10.64 -11.52
N ALA A 53 2.92 -11.81 -12.09
CA ALA A 53 1.59 -12.41 -11.98
C ALA A 53 1.28 -12.86 -10.55
N GLN A 54 2.29 -13.35 -9.82
CA GLN A 54 2.15 -13.74 -8.42
C GLN A 54 1.94 -12.52 -7.50
N VAL A 55 2.58 -11.39 -7.80
CA VAL A 55 2.32 -10.11 -7.09
C VAL A 55 0.89 -9.62 -7.33
N ARG A 56 0.35 -9.80 -8.55
CA ARG A 56 -1.01 -9.32 -8.89
C ARG A 56 -2.12 -10.23 -8.37
N ALA A 57 -1.87 -11.51 -8.19
CA ALA A 57 -2.91 -12.46 -7.77
C ALA A 57 -3.60 -12.09 -6.42
N PRO A 58 -2.86 -11.69 -5.36
CA PRO A 58 -3.46 -11.22 -4.10
C PRO A 58 -4.20 -9.88 -4.19
N LEU A 59 -4.10 -9.13 -5.30
CA LEU A 59 -4.67 -7.79 -5.40
C LEU A 59 -6.15 -7.78 -5.73
N SER A 60 -6.67 -8.85 -6.35
CA SER A 60 -8.06 -8.95 -6.79
C SER A 60 -9.08 -8.63 -5.68
N PRO A 61 -8.99 -9.21 -4.46
CA PRO A 61 -9.90 -8.90 -3.36
C PRO A 61 -9.83 -7.43 -2.90
N LEU A 62 -8.70 -6.75 -3.12
CA LEU A 62 -8.47 -5.37 -2.68
C LEU A 62 -9.14 -4.33 -3.58
N HIS A 63 -9.66 -4.71 -4.76
CA HIS A 63 -10.26 -3.76 -5.70
C HIS A 63 -11.56 -3.12 -5.21
N ASN A 64 -12.27 -3.78 -4.29
CA ASN A 64 -13.53 -3.30 -3.74
C ASN A 64 -13.37 -2.60 -2.39
N LEU A 65 -12.15 -2.52 -1.86
CA LEU A 65 -11.88 -1.85 -0.60
C LEU A 65 -11.81 -0.33 -0.80
N SER A 66 -12.30 0.38 0.21
CA SER A 66 -12.25 1.84 0.26
C SER A 66 -11.30 2.37 1.34
N SER A 67 -10.81 1.49 2.20
CA SER A 67 -9.84 1.82 3.24
C SER A 67 -8.53 2.33 2.63
N PRO A 68 -7.97 3.46 3.11
CA PRO A 68 -6.72 4.01 2.60
C PRO A 68 -5.56 2.99 2.49
N PRO A 69 -5.24 2.19 3.53
CA PRO A 69 -4.14 1.23 3.43
C PRO A 69 -4.38 0.13 2.39
N GLY A 70 -5.63 -0.27 2.15
CA GLY A 70 -5.98 -1.25 1.11
C GLY A 70 -5.80 -0.71 -0.31
N ILE A 71 -6.25 0.52 -0.55
CA ILE A 71 -6.08 1.20 -1.83
C ILE A 71 -4.59 1.39 -2.12
N ASP A 72 -3.83 1.89 -1.15
CA ASP A 72 -2.41 2.18 -1.31
C ASP A 72 -1.62 0.89 -1.54
N LEU A 73 -1.85 -0.15 -0.73
CA LEU A 73 -1.18 -1.45 -0.90
C LEU A 73 -1.44 -2.02 -2.30
N ARG A 74 -2.69 -1.96 -2.78
CA ARG A 74 -3.05 -2.44 -4.13
C ARG A 74 -2.30 -1.69 -5.22
N ILE A 75 -2.38 -0.36 -5.22
CA ILE A 75 -1.73 0.48 -6.23
C ILE A 75 -0.24 0.24 -6.23
N ARG A 76 0.36 0.25 -5.04
CA ARG A 76 1.79 0.11 -4.88
C ARG A 76 2.25 -1.29 -5.35
N SER A 77 1.58 -2.34 -4.92
CA SER A 77 1.94 -3.71 -5.32
C SER A 77 1.83 -3.90 -6.84
N ASN A 78 0.84 -3.28 -7.50
CA ASN A 78 0.75 -3.31 -8.95
C ASN A 78 1.92 -2.57 -9.63
N MET A 79 2.41 -1.47 -9.05
CA MET A 79 3.62 -0.80 -9.55
C MET A 79 4.86 -1.71 -9.42
N VAL A 80 5.00 -2.47 -8.33
CA VAL A 80 6.08 -3.47 -8.19
C VAL A 80 5.98 -4.51 -9.31
N ALA A 81 4.77 -5.04 -9.56
CA ALA A 81 4.55 -6.01 -10.63
C ALA A 81 4.91 -5.43 -12.01
N SER A 82 4.51 -4.18 -12.30
CA SER A 82 4.85 -3.49 -13.55
C SER A 82 6.36 -3.24 -13.72
N GLN A 83 7.09 -3.05 -12.62
CA GLN A 83 8.55 -2.96 -12.67
C GLN A 83 9.22 -4.31 -12.93
N ILE A 84 8.60 -5.44 -12.54
CA ILE A 84 9.13 -6.79 -12.76
C ILE A 84 8.92 -7.22 -14.22
N ASP A 85 7.73 -6.99 -14.79
CA ASP A 85 7.41 -7.41 -16.16
C ASP A 85 7.59 -6.32 -17.21
N ASN A 86 8.01 -5.11 -16.80
CA ASN A 86 8.14 -3.93 -17.65
C ASN A 86 6.83 -3.60 -18.41
N GLY A 87 5.68 -3.84 -17.77
CA GLY A 87 4.35 -3.68 -18.35
C GLY A 87 3.83 -2.24 -18.44
N ASP A 88 4.51 -1.27 -17.83
CA ASP A 88 4.14 0.15 -17.90
C ASP A 88 5.02 0.91 -18.92
N PRO A 89 4.49 1.28 -20.10
CA PRO A 89 5.26 1.97 -21.14
C PRO A 89 5.67 3.40 -20.76
N TYR A 90 4.99 4.01 -19.78
CA TYR A 90 5.30 5.37 -19.32
C TYR A 90 6.28 5.39 -18.16
N ARG A 91 6.58 4.21 -17.59
CA ARG A 91 7.45 4.06 -16.43
C ARG A 91 8.42 2.89 -16.62
N PRO A 92 9.51 3.09 -17.38
CA PRO A 92 10.45 2.01 -17.69
C PRO A 92 10.99 1.30 -16.44
N ALA A 93 11.17 -0.02 -16.54
CA ALA A 93 11.75 -0.81 -15.47
C ALA A 93 13.24 -0.44 -15.23
N THR A 94 13.61 -0.15 -13.99
CA THR A 94 15.02 -0.08 -13.56
C THR A 94 15.18 -0.74 -12.19
N PRO A 95 16.38 -1.26 -11.86
CA PRO A 95 16.64 -1.87 -10.55
C PRO A 95 16.38 -0.93 -9.38
N GLU A 96 16.80 0.33 -9.49
CA GLU A 96 16.64 1.35 -8.44
C GLU A 96 15.17 1.66 -8.20
N ARG A 97 14.40 1.73 -9.29
CA ARG A 97 12.97 1.95 -9.22
C ARG A 97 12.26 0.74 -8.64
N LEU A 98 12.61 -0.49 -9.03
CA LEU A 98 12.09 -1.72 -8.44
C LEU A 98 12.43 -1.85 -6.94
N ALA A 99 13.59 -1.36 -6.50
CA ALA A 99 13.96 -1.34 -5.09
C ALA A 99 13.13 -0.31 -4.30
N SER A 100 13.04 0.94 -4.77
CA SER A 100 12.27 2.02 -4.13
C SER A 100 10.78 1.67 -4.05
N ASP A 101 10.22 1.35 -5.21
CA ASP A 101 9.59 0.07 -5.43
C ASP A 101 9.03 -0.73 -4.24
N LEU A 102 9.58 -1.93 -4.17
CA LEU A 102 9.40 -2.92 -3.13
C LEU A 102 9.48 -2.36 -1.70
N ALA A 103 10.37 -1.41 -1.40
CA ALA A 103 10.49 -0.81 -0.07
C ALA A 103 9.17 -0.15 0.39
N LYS A 104 8.61 0.74 -0.43
CA LYS A 104 7.31 1.38 -0.13
C LYS A 104 6.16 0.37 -0.05
N ALA A 105 6.23 -0.70 -0.84
CA ALA A 105 5.22 -1.76 -0.78
C ALA A 105 5.27 -2.49 0.57
N ARG A 106 6.47 -2.77 1.08
CA ARG A 106 6.69 -3.38 2.39
C ARG A 106 6.25 -2.48 3.54
N ASP A 107 6.49 -1.18 3.45
CA ASP A 107 5.99 -0.23 4.46
C ASP A 107 4.46 -0.28 4.56
N LEU A 108 3.77 -0.44 3.43
CA LEU A 108 2.31 -0.57 3.40
C LEU A 108 1.80 -1.90 3.97
N LEU A 109 2.60 -2.97 3.97
CA LEU A 109 2.25 -4.21 4.69
C LEU A 109 2.17 -3.95 6.20
N ASN A 110 3.11 -3.17 6.74
CA ASN A 110 3.08 -2.77 8.15
C ASN A 110 1.89 -1.84 8.43
N ALA A 111 1.63 -0.87 7.54
CA ALA A 111 0.47 0.01 7.69
C ALA A 111 -0.87 -0.76 7.69
N VAL A 112 -1.00 -1.83 6.88
CA VAL A 112 -2.17 -2.72 6.93
C VAL A 112 -2.27 -3.45 8.27
N ARG A 113 -1.16 -3.96 8.80
CA ARG A 113 -1.13 -4.64 10.09
C ARG A 113 -1.50 -3.72 11.24
N ASP A 114 -0.96 -2.51 11.25
CA ASP A 114 -1.28 -1.48 12.24
C ASP A 114 -2.75 -1.06 12.16
N TYR A 115 -3.28 -0.93 10.94
CA TYR A 115 -4.68 -0.59 10.71
C TYR A 115 -5.66 -1.68 11.18
N CYS A 116 -5.25 -2.94 11.08
CA CYS A 116 -6.05 -4.10 11.48
C CYS A 116 -5.71 -4.62 12.89
N ALA A 117 -4.93 -3.87 13.67
CA ALA A 117 -4.66 -4.21 15.06
C ALA A 117 -5.94 -4.04 15.92
N PRO A 118 -6.20 -4.95 16.89
CA PRO A 118 -7.38 -4.91 17.76
C PRO A 118 -7.35 -3.79 18.80
#